data_AF-A0A937ZYF3-F1
#
_entry.id   AF-A0A937ZYF3-F1
#
_cell.length_a   1.000
_cell.length_b   1.000
_cell.length_c   1.000
_cell.angle_alpha   90.00
_cell.angle_beta   90.00
_cell.angle_gamma   90.00
#
_symmetry.space_group_name_H-M   'P 1'
#
loop_
_entity.id
_entity.type
_entity.pdbx_description
1 polymer ?
#
loop_
_entity_poly.entity_id
_entity_poly.type
_entity_poly.pdbx_seq_one_letter_code
_entity_poly.pdbx_strand_id
1 'polypeptide(L)'
;MAQLKVAETRASSVYVPSLQRTAGQPPPIAANGGLSYMSFDRNGDAGTAAALKDALAEIAAGESQRVIDMIDTAPPGPIETKWGLAFRDYDQCMAYIRAKGIQAPEGGLALPMPYTIYERPTYSVVPSNAIWRDPSRADVQQLLRKSEEDNRRRDLYFPHIMRDARRIGDYYPGLSPSSPECMDRLGVSLAHLESKCRNFYDAAEVERVFYPE
;
A
#
# COMPACT_ATOMS: atom_id res chain seq x y z
N MET A 1 -19.45 -12.07 -54.54
CA MET A 1 -19.56 -11.66 -53.13
C MET A 1 -18.44 -12.35 -52.36
N ALA A 2 -17.24 -11.77 -52.36
CA ALA A 2 -16.09 -12.31 -51.63
C ALA A 2 -16.17 -11.80 -50.18
N GLN A 3 -16.30 -12.71 -49.22
CA GLN A 3 -16.25 -12.40 -47.79
C GLN A 3 -14.85 -11.87 -47.44
N LEU A 4 -14.76 -10.62 -47.01
CA LEU A 4 -13.57 -10.12 -46.33
C LEU A 4 -13.42 -10.92 -45.02
N LYS A 5 -12.36 -11.73 -44.93
CA LYS A 5 -11.85 -12.21 -43.65
C LYS A 5 -11.34 -10.99 -42.89
N VAL A 6 -12.06 -10.58 -41.85
CA VAL A 6 -11.52 -9.71 -40.82
C VAL A 6 -10.37 -10.49 -40.20
N ALA A 7 -9.14 -9.99 -40.40
CA ALA A 7 -7.99 -10.52 -39.70
C ALA A 7 -8.26 -10.35 -38.20
N GLU A 8 -8.32 -11.46 -37.46
CA GLU A 8 -8.19 -11.43 -36.01
C GLU A 8 -6.83 -10.82 -35.72
N THR A 9 -6.82 -9.52 -35.41
CA THR A 9 -5.69 -8.88 -34.76
C THR A 9 -5.53 -9.63 -33.44
N ARG A 10 -4.57 -10.57 -33.37
CA ARG A 10 -4.15 -11.17 -32.11
C ARG A 10 -3.81 -10.00 -31.19
N ALA A 11 -4.67 -9.74 -30.20
CA ALA A 11 -4.33 -8.85 -29.12
C ALA A 11 -2.96 -9.29 -28.62
N SER A 12 -1.99 -8.38 -28.61
CA SER A 12 -0.66 -8.73 -28.10
C SER A 12 -0.84 -9.27 -26.69
N SER A 13 -0.16 -10.36 -26.36
CA SER A 13 -0.18 -10.89 -25.00
C SER A 13 0.23 -9.78 -24.05
N VAL A 14 -0.55 -9.56 -23.00
CA VAL A 14 -0.26 -8.58 -21.97
C VAL A 14 1.15 -8.83 -21.43
N TYR A 15 1.99 -7.79 -21.41
CA TYR A 15 3.32 -7.90 -20.83
C TYR A 15 3.21 -7.98 -19.32
N VAL A 16 3.68 -9.09 -18.75
CA VAL A 16 3.79 -9.31 -17.31
C VAL A 16 5.25 -9.61 -16.99
N PRO A 17 5.94 -8.75 -16.23
CA PRO A 17 7.33 -9.00 -15.88
C PRO A 17 7.43 -10.23 -14.98
N SER A 18 8.48 -11.04 -15.18
CA SER A 18 8.81 -12.14 -14.28
C SER A 18 9.15 -11.61 -12.89
N LEU A 19 8.75 -12.31 -11.83
CA LEU A 19 9.16 -11.98 -10.47
C LEU A 19 10.69 -11.98 -10.35
N GLN A 20 11.27 -10.82 -10.04
CA GLN A 20 12.68 -10.66 -9.73
C GLN A 20 12.86 -10.52 -8.22
N ARG A 21 13.82 -11.27 -7.65
CA ARG A 21 14.18 -11.22 -6.24
C ARG A 21 15.68 -11.05 -6.10
N THR A 22 16.10 -10.19 -5.18
CA THR A 22 17.52 -10.05 -4.84
C THR A 22 18.00 -11.34 -4.17
N ALA A 23 19.22 -11.80 -4.50
CA ALA A 23 19.79 -13.00 -3.90
C ALA A 23 19.82 -12.89 -2.37
N GLY A 24 19.30 -13.92 -1.68
CA GLY A 24 19.19 -13.94 -0.21
C GLY A 24 17.96 -13.23 0.37
N GLN A 25 17.16 -12.52 -0.43
CA GLN A 25 15.92 -11.90 0.04
C GLN A 25 14.86 -12.97 0.37
N PRO A 26 14.13 -12.90 1.50
CA PRO A 26 13.01 -13.80 1.78
C PRO A 26 11.87 -13.65 0.74
N PRO A 27 10.92 -14.61 0.67
CA PRO A 27 9.75 -14.45 -0.18
C PRO A 27 8.98 -13.17 0.17
N PRO A 28 8.40 -12.46 -0.81
CA PRO A 28 7.64 -11.25 -0.53
C PRO A 28 6.40 -11.59 0.31
N ILE A 29 6.11 -10.72 1.29
CA ILE A 29 4.84 -10.75 2.02
C ILE A 29 3.82 -9.98 1.17
N ALA A 30 3.28 -10.65 0.16
CA ALA A 30 2.36 -10.06 -0.81
C ALA A 30 1.35 -11.10 -1.30
N ALA A 31 0.17 -10.63 -1.73
CA ALA A 31 -0.77 -11.47 -2.48
C ALA A 31 -0.07 -12.09 -3.70
N ASN A 32 -0.49 -13.31 -4.07
CA ASN A 32 0.03 -14.04 -5.23
C ASN A 32 1.56 -14.21 -5.24
N GLY A 33 2.22 -14.21 -4.08
CA GLY A 33 3.67 -14.32 -3.99
C GLY A 33 4.42 -13.15 -4.65
N GLY A 34 3.79 -11.98 -4.75
CA GLY A 34 4.34 -10.78 -5.38
C GLY A 34 4.06 -10.67 -6.89
N LEU A 35 3.32 -11.63 -7.48
CA LEU A 35 2.89 -11.51 -8.88
C LEU A 35 1.78 -10.46 -9.00
N SER A 36 1.88 -9.62 -10.04
CA SER A 36 0.83 -8.66 -10.39
C SER A 36 -0.47 -9.38 -10.73
N TYR A 37 -1.63 -8.79 -10.38
CA TYR A 37 -2.92 -9.30 -10.81
C TYR A 37 -3.07 -9.38 -12.34
N MET A 38 -2.30 -8.57 -13.07
CA MET A 38 -2.19 -8.64 -14.52
C MET A 38 -1.79 -10.04 -15.04
N SER A 39 -1.11 -10.84 -14.21
CA SER A 39 -0.76 -12.25 -14.50
C SER A 39 -1.99 -13.15 -14.65
N PHE A 40 -3.15 -12.71 -14.16
CA PHE A 40 -4.42 -13.44 -14.20
C PHE A 40 -5.42 -12.81 -15.17
N ASP A 41 -4.96 -11.94 -16.08
CA ASP A 41 -5.80 -11.33 -17.12
C ASP A 41 -6.57 -12.40 -17.90
N ARG A 42 -7.88 -12.17 -18.01
CA ARG A 42 -8.77 -12.96 -18.87
C ARG A 42 -9.63 -12.03 -19.69
N ASN A 43 -9.48 -12.11 -21.00
CA ASN A 43 -10.23 -11.29 -21.95
C ASN A 43 -10.02 -9.77 -21.75
N GLY A 44 -8.83 -9.36 -21.32
CA GLY A 44 -8.47 -7.94 -21.16
C GLY A 44 -9.05 -7.27 -19.90
N ASP A 45 -9.39 -8.04 -18.87
CA ASP A 45 -9.89 -7.53 -17.59
C ASP A 45 -8.79 -7.04 -16.63
N ALA A 46 -7.52 -7.14 -17.04
CA ALA A 46 -6.33 -6.81 -16.27
C ALA A 46 -6.22 -7.57 -14.92
N GLY A 47 -6.89 -8.73 -14.80
CA GLY A 47 -6.95 -9.51 -13.57
C GLY A 47 -7.94 -8.98 -12.52
N THR A 48 -8.82 -8.05 -12.90
CA THR A 48 -9.84 -7.46 -12.01
C THR A 48 -10.74 -8.53 -11.40
N ALA A 49 -11.17 -9.53 -12.17
CA ALA A 49 -12.02 -10.60 -11.65
C ALA A 49 -11.31 -11.43 -10.57
N ALA A 50 -10.01 -11.68 -10.73
CA ALA A 50 -9.21 -12.38 -9.73
C ALA A 50 -9.05 -11.56 -8.45
N ALA A 51 -8.71 -10.26 -8.57
CA ALA A 51 -8.58 -9.37 -7.42
C ALA A 51 -9.89 -9.24 -6.63
N LEU A 52 -11.03 -9.14 -7.33
CA LEU A 52 -12.34 -9.07 -6.69
C LEU A 52 -12.69 -10.37 -5.95
N LYS A 53 -12.35 -11.53 -6.54
CA LYS A 53 -12.56 -12.82 -5.90
C LYS A 53 -11.78 -12.93 -4.60
N ASP A 54 -10.50 -12.54 -4.61
CA ASP A 54 -9.64 -12.60 -3.43
C ASP A 54 -10.10 -11.62 -2.34
N ALA A 55 -10.51 -10.40 -2.72
CA ALA A 55 -11.11 -9.44 -1.79
C ALA A 55 -12.37 -9.98 -1.11
N LEU A 56 -13.26 -10.63 -1.87
CA LEU A 56 -14.48 -11.23 -1.32
C LEU A 56 -14.19 -12.45 -0.44
N ALA A 57 -13.20 -13.28 -0.80
CA ALA A 57 -12.77 -14.39 0.02
C ALA A 57 -12.19 -13.92 1.36
N GLU A 58 -11.41 -12.84 1.35
CA GLU A 58 -10.87 -12.23 2.56
C GLU A 58 -11.97 -11.67 3.47
N ILE A 59 -12.99 -10.99 2.90
CA ILE A 59 -14.16 -10.53 3.66
C ILE A 59 -14.91 -11.73 4.25
N ALA A 60 -15.14 -12.78 3.46
CA ALA A 60 -15.86 -13.97 3.89
C ALA A 60 -15.12 -14.77 4.98
N ALA A 61 -13.80 -14.65 5.08
CA ALA A 61 -13.01 -15.28 6.15
C ALA A 61 -13.35 -14.74 7.54
N GLY A 62 -13.98 -13.56 7.64
CA GLY A 62 -14.51 -13.01 8.90
C GLY A 62 -13.46 -12.44 9.86
N GLU A 63 -12.17 -12.61 9.56
CA GLU A 63 -11.06 -12.19 10.41
C GLU A 63 -11.04 -10.66 10.64
N SER A 64 -11.45 -9.88 9.63
CA SER A 64 -11.63 -8.43 9.79
C SER A 64 -12.60 -8.08 10.93
N GLN A 65 -13.74 -8.79 11.01
CA GLN A 65 -14.74 -8.56 12.04
C GLN A 65 -14.22 -9.03 13.40
N ARG A 66 -13.54 -10.18 13.45
CA ARG A 66 -12.92 -10.70 14.69
C ARG A 66 -11.93 -9.70 15.31
N VAL A 67 -11.11 -9.04 14.49
CA VAL A 67 -10.15 -8.02 14.95
C VAL A 67 -10.88 -6.77 15.46
N ILE A 68 -11.92 -6.32 14.76
CA ILE A 68 -12.74 -5.18 15.20
C ILE A 68 -13.38 -5.50 16.56
N ASP A 69 -13.99 -6.66 16.70
CA ASP A 69 -14.65 -7.07 17.95
C ASP A 69 -13.64 -7.16 19.10
N MET A 70 -12.44 -7.68 18.84
CA MET A 70 -11.34 -7.73 19.80
C MET A 70 -10.91 -6.32 20.25
N ILE A 71 -10.83 -5.36 19.33
CA ILE A 71 -10.51 -3.96 19.67
C ILE A 71 -11.65 -3.31 20.46
N ASP A 72 -12.89 -3.47 20.00
CA ASP A 72 -14.08 -2.84 20.59
C ASP A 72 -14.35 -3.38 22.01
N THR A 73 -14.05 -4.66 22.27
CA THR A 73 -14.24 -5.32 23.57
C THR A 73 -13.01 -5.24 24.49
N ALA A 74 -11.89 -4.69 24.03
CA ALA A 74 -10.70 -4.55 24.85
C ALA A 74 -10.98 -3.71 26.12
N PRO A 75 -10.41 -4.07 27.28
CA PRO A 75 -10.53 -3.28 28.50
C PRO A 75 -10.14 -1.81 28.27
N PRO A 76 -10.68 -0.87 29.07
CA PRO A 76 -10.21 0.52 29.06
C PRO A 76 -8.70 0.61 29.29
N GLY A 77 -8.03 1.48 28.54
CA GLY A 77 -6.58 1.66 28.60
C GLY A 77 -5.86 1.08 27.38
N PRO A 78 -4.53 0.93 27.47
CA PRO A 78 -3.74 0.44 26.35
C PRO A 78 -3.99 -1.04 26.07
N ILE A 79 -3.82 -1.42 24.82
CA ILE A 79 -3.94 -2.78 24.32
C ILE A 79 -2.53 -3.32 24.07
N GLU A 80 -2.20 -4.45 24.69
CA GLU A 80 -0.96 -5.18 24.37
C GLU A 80 -1.11 -5.91 23.04
N THR A 81 -0.17 -5.68 22.13
CA THR A 81 -0.15 -6.31 20.81
C THR A 81 1.23 -6.90 20.56
N LYS A 82 1.36 -7.75 19.53
CA LYS A 82 2.67 -8.28 19.12
C LYS A 82 3.67 -7.19 18.68
N TRP A 83 3.20 -5.98 18.37
CA TRP A 83 4.01 -4.82 17.97
C TRP A 83 4.30 -3.85 19.11
N GLY A 84 3.87 -4.20 20.33
CA GLY A 84 3.97 -3.36 21.51
C GLY A 84 2.64 -2.74 21.90
N LEU A 85 2.73 -1.70 22.72
CA LEU A 85 1.58 -1.06 23.36
C LEU A 85 0.87 -0.12 22.39
N ALA A 86 -0.45 -0.30 22.24
CA ALA A 86 -1.28 0.46 21.31
C ALA A 86 -2.52 1.04 22.01
N PHE A 87 -3.15 2.03 21.39
CA PHE A 87 -4.29 2.76 21.95
C PHE A 87 -5.41 2.87 20.94
N ARG A 88 -6.66 2.84 21.39
CA ARG A 88 -7.82 3.05 20.51
C ARG A 88 -7.94 4.50 20.08
N ASP A 89 -7.63 5.41 20.99
CA ASP A 89 -7.80 6.84 20.79
C ASP A 89 -6.47 7.57 20.66
N TYR A 90 -6.42 8.49 19.71
CA TYR A 90 -5.26 9.36 19.50
C TYR A 90 -4.85 10.10 20.79
N ASP A 91 -5.83 10.65 21.51
CA ASP A 91 -5.59 11.44 22.73
C ASP A 91 -5.02 10.61 23.88
N GLN A 92 -5.44 9.35 24.02
CA GLN A 92 -4.87 8.44 25.01
C GLN A 92 -3.41 8.13 24.69
N CYS A 93 -3.09 7.89 23.42
CA CYS A 93 -1.71 7.70 22.98
C CYS A 93 -0.88 8.97 23.19
N MET A 94 -1.41 10.16 22.85
CA MET A 94 -0.75 11.45 23.12
C MET A 94 -0.48 11.65 24.61
N ALA A 95 -1.46 11.35 25.47
CA ALA A 95 -1.30 11.45 26.91
C ALA A 95 -0.20 10.50 27.41
N TYR A 96 -0.13 9.29 26.86
CA TYR A 96 0.95 8.34 27.14
C TYR A 96 2.33 8.88 26.71
N ILE A 97 2.46 9.38 25.48
CA ILE A 97 3.70 9.99 24.95
C ILE A 97 4.20 11.09 25.89
N ARG A 98 3.30 12.00 26.30
CA ARG A 98 3.62 13.09 27.22
C ARG A 98 4.02 12.59 28.61
N ALA A 99 3.25 11.67 29.18
CA ALA A 99 3.50 11.13 30.52
C ALA A 99 4.81 10.34 30.60
N LYS A 100 5.20 9.66 29.52
CA LYS A 100 6.47 8.92 29.42
C LYS A 100 7.65 9.76 28.98
N GLY A 101 7.44 11.04 28.65
CA GLY A 101 8.50 11.93 28.19
C GLY A 101 9.16 11.45 26.90
N ILE A 102 8.40 10.84 26.00
CA ILE A 102 8.94 10.36 24.72
C ILE A 102 9.31 11.59 23.88
N GLN A 103 10.60 11.74 23.58
CA GLN A 103 11.14 12.87 22.82
C GLN A 103 11.64 12.41 21.45
N ALA A 104 11.39 13.24 20.45
CA ALA A 104 11.97 13.07 19.13
C ALA A 104 13.33 13.80 19.04
N PRO A 105 14.25 13.33 18.19
CA PRO A 105 15.45 14.09 17.86
C PRO A 105 15.07 15.43 17.20
N GLU A 106 16.01 16.36 17.15
CA GLU A 106 15.76 17.67 16.53
C GLU A 106 15.29 17.52 15.07
N GLY A 107 14.26 18.29 14.71
CA GLY A 107 13.55 18.18 13.43
C GLY A 107 12.53 17.03 13.36
N GLY A 108 12.51 16.14 14.35
CA GLY A 108 11.55 15.03 14.45
C GLY A 108 10.29 15.36 15.24
N LEU A 109 9.34 14.42 15.23
CA LEU A 109 8.07 14.51 15.94
C LEU A 109 7.81 13.21 16.72
N ALA A 110 7.27 13.32 17.93
CA ALA A 110 6.75 12.19 18.69
C ALA A 110 5.21 12.29 18.68
N LEU A 111 4.56 11.40 17.96
CA LEU A 111 3.11 11.42 17.76
C LEU A 111 2.52 10.02 17.61
N PRO A 112 1.22 9.86 17.92
CA PRO A 112 0.48 8.65 17.65
C PRO A 112 0.36 8.44 16.14
N MET A 113 0.71 7.25 15.69
CA MET A 113 0.53 6.84 14.30
C MET A 113 -0.46 5.69 14.23
N PRO A 114 -1.50 5.79 13.36
CA PRO A 114 -2.47 4.72 13.20
C PRO A 114 -1.86 3.59 12.37
N TYR A 115 -1.89 2.37 12.92
CA TYR A 115 -1.52 1.15 12.21
C TYR A 115 -2.45 0.01 12.58
N THR A 116 -2.80 -0.81 11.59
CA THR A 116 -3.54 -2.05 11.81
C THR A 116 -2.62 -3.12 12.42
N ILE A 117 -3.13 -3.86 13.40
CA ILE A 117 -2.49 -5.09 13.91
C ILE A 117 -2.88 -6.33 13.10
N TYR A 118 -3.81 -6.17 12.17
CA TYR A 118 -4.24 -7.21 11.25
C TYR A 118 -3.39 -7.18 9.98
N GLU A 119 -2.38 -8.06 9.95
CA GLU A 119 -1.52 -8.27 8.79
C GLU A 119 -2.27 -9.05 7.71
N ARG A 120 -2.68 -8.35 6.65
CA ARG A 120 -3.36 -8.93 5.50
C ARG A 120 -3.02 -8.19 4.20
N PRO A 121 -3.22 -8.81 3.03
CA PRO A 121 -3.38 -8.05 1.80
C PRO A 121 -4.43 -6.95 1.97
N THR A 122 -4.27 -5.84 1.25
CA THR A 122 -5.29 -4.80 1.21
C THR A 122 -5.82 -4.67 -0.20
N TYR A 123 -7.13 -4.83 -0.33
CA TYR A 123 -7.84 -4.62 -1.57
C TYR A 123 -8.62 -3.33 -1.48
N SER A 124 -8.53 -2.51 -2.53
CA SER A 124 -9.43 -1.38 -2.69
C SER A 124 -10.02 -1.39 -4.09
N VAL A 125 -11.33 -1.25 -4.17
CA VAL A 125 -12.06 -1.24 -5.45
C VAL A 125 -12.42 0.20 -5.76
N VAL A 126 -11.68 0.80 -6.69
CA VAL A 126 -11.86 2.21 -7.06
C VAL A 126 -13.29 2.52 -7.50
N PRO A 127 -13.86 3.70 -7.18
CA PRO A 127 -15.23 4.06 -7.53
C PRO A 127 -15.56 4.03 -9.03
N SER A 128 -14.56 4.09 -9.91
CA SER A 128 -14.73 4.00 -11.36
C SER A 128 -14.95 2.57 -11.88
N ASN A 129 -14.74 1.55 -11.04
CA ASN A 129 -14.97 0.16 -11.43
C ASN A 129 -16.45 -0.07 -11.76
N ALA A 130 -16.71 -0.83 -12.84
CA ALA A 130 -18.06 -1.10 -13.34
C ALA A 130 -18.98 -1.76 -12.29
N ILE A 131 -18.41 -2.50 -11.32
CA ILE A 131 -19.17 -3.17 -10.26
C ILE A 131 -20.06 -2.22 -9.47
N TRP A 132 -19.64 -0.96 -9.30
CA TRP A 132 -20.39 0.04 -8.54
C TRP A 132 -21.64 0.55 -9.25
N ARG A 133 -21.75 0.30 -10.56
CA ARG A 133 -22.89 0.70 -11.39
C ARG A 133 -23.74 -0.48 -11.83
N ASP A 134 -23.33 -1.70 -11.52
CA ASP A 134 -24.03 -2.93 -11.90
C ASP A 134 -25.15 -3.25 -10.88
N PRO A 135 -26.43 -3.04 -11.21
CA PRO A 135 -27.53 -3.28 -10.27
C PRO A 135 -27.68 -4.76 -9.89
N SER A 136 -27.14 -5.69 -10.68
CA SER A 136 -27.19 -7.13 -10.39
C SER A 136 -26.22 -7.56 -9.28
N ARG A 137 -25.34 -6.66 -8.83
CA ARG A 137 -24.27 -6.92 -7.85
C ARG A 137 -24.40 -6.09 -6.57
N ALA A 138 -25.62 -5.70 -6.22
CA ALA A 138 -25.90 -4.82 -5.08
C ALA A 138 -25.40 -5.37 -3.73
N ASP A 139 -25.48 -6.69 -3.53
CA ASP A 139 -24.96 -7.41 -2.38
C ASP A 139 -23.43 -7.29 -2.25
N VAL A 140 -22.72 -7.51 -3.36
CA VAL A 140 -21.27 -7.37 -3.44
C VAL A 140 -20.84 -5.93 -3.20
N GLN A 141 -21.55 -4.95 -3.76
CA GLN A 141 -21.29 -3.54 -3.49
C GLN A 141 -21.42 -3.21 -2.00
N GLN A 142 -22.46 -3.73 -1.34
CA GLN A 142 -22.66 -3.51 0.09
C GLN A 142 -21.52 -4.10 0.94
N LEU A 143 -21.09 -5.33 0.61
CA LEU A 143 -19.95 -5.97 1.28
C LEU A 143 -18.66 -5.16 1.13
N LEU A 144 -18.36 -4.70 -0.08
CA LEU A 144 -17.16 -3.89 -0.35
C LEU A 144 -17.20 -2.55 0.38
N ARG A 145 -18.35 -1.85 0.38
CA ARG A 145 -18.52 -0.58 1.12
C ARG A 145 -18.27 -0.78 2.60
N LYS A 146 -18.93 -1.78 3.20
CA LYS A 146 -18.75 -2.10 4.61
C LYS A 146 -17.28 -2.40 4.93
N SER A 147 -16.61 -3.21 4.10
CA SER A 147 -15.21 -3.55 4.30
C SER A 147 -14.30 -2.32 4.29
N GLU A 148 -14.52 -1.38 3.37
CA GLU A 148 -13.78 -0.11 3.27
C GLU A 148 -14.05 0.82 4.46
N GLU A 149 -15.32 0.95 4.89
CA GLU A 149 -15.71 1.72 6.07
C GLU A 149 -15.06 1.15 7.35
N ASP A 150 -15.03 -0.17 7.46
CA ASP A 150 -14.43 -0.89 8.58
C ASP A 150 -12.89 -0.87 8.57
N ASN A 151 -12.23 -0.33 7.52
CA ASN A 151 -10.76 -0.26 7.44
C ASN A 151 -10.15 0.42 8.67
N ARG A 152 -10.63 1.62 9.01
CA ARG A 152 -10.09 2.40 10.13
C ARG A 152 -10.39 1.80 11.49
N ARG A 153 -11.45 1.00 11.61
CA ARG A 153 -11.84 0.36 12.88
C ARG A 153 -10.87 -0.74 13.31
N ARG A 154 -9.94 -1.13 12.42
CA ARG A 154 -8.89 -2.11 12.69
C ARG A 154 -7.57 -1.47 13.11
N ASP A 155 -7.47 -0.15 12.99
CA ASP A 155 -6.27 0.59 13.34
C ASP A 155 -6.24 0.88 14.84
N LEU A 156 -5.03 0.81 15.40
CA LEU A 156 -4.71 1.32 16.72
C LEU A 156 -3.63 2.39 16.57
N TYR A 157 -3.59 3.31 17.51
CA TYR A 157 -2.56 4.33 17.60
C TYR A 157 -1.35 3.82 18.39
N PHE A 158 -0.18 3.88 17.76
CA PHE A 158 1.09 3.52 18.36
C PHE A 158 1.92 4.78 18.64
N PRO A 159 2.60 4.87 19.80
CA PRO A 159 3.49 5.98 20.06
C PRO A 159 4.71 5.87 19.15
N HIS A 160 4.87 6.80 18.20
CA HIS A 160 5.91 6.73 17.18
C HIS A 160 6.80 7.96 17.18
N ILE A 161 8.06 7.77 16.78
CA ILE A 161 9.02 8.85 16.56
C ILE A 161 9.27 8.96 15.06
N MET A 162 8.75 10.04 14.46
CA MET A 162 9.10 10.43 13.10
C MET A 162 10.40 11.22 13.12
N ARG A 163 11.40 10.76 12.37
CA ARG A 163 12.71 11.43 12.26
C ARG A 163 12.77 12.28 10.99
N ASP A 164 13.50 13.38 11.05
CA ASP A 164 13.72 14.23 9.88
C ASP A 164 14.58 13.50 8.83
N ALA A 165 14.01 13.22 7.66
CA ALA A 165 14.72 12.54 6.58
C ALA A 165 15.96 13.31 6.08
N ARG A 166 15.99 14.65 6.20
CA ARG A 166 17.16 15.48 5.81
C ARG A 166 18.37 15.21 6.70
N ARG A 167 18.14 14.60 7.86
CA ARG A 167 19.14 14.26 8.87
C ARG A 167 19.47 12.76 8.90
N ILE A 168 19.15 12.01 7.84
CA ILE A 168 19.45 10.58 7.78
C ILE A 168 20.91 10.26 8.15
N GLY A 169 21.86 11.10 7.76
CA GLY A 169 23.28 10.94 8.13
C GLY A 169 23.56 10.94 9.63
N ASP A 170 22.71 11.60 10.44
CA ASP A 170 22.83 11.63 11.91
C ASP A 170 22.37 10.31 12.54
N TYR A 171 21.44 9.59 11.89
CA TYR A 171 20.89 8.32 12.38
C TYR A 171 21.58 7.10 11.75
N TYR A 172 22.11 7.27 10.54
CA TYR A 172 22.79 6.26 9.74
C TYR A 172 24.11 6.86 9.21
N PRO A 173 25.19 6.82 10.01
CA PRO A 173 26.47 7.41 9.64
C PRO A 173 26.98 6.92 8.28
N GLY A 174 27.42 7.87 7.45
CA GLY A 174 27.90 7.61 6.09
C GLY A 174 26.81 7.52 5.02
N LEU A 175 25.53 7.66 5.39
CA LEU A 175 24.42 7.68 4.45
C LEU A 175 23.95 9.12 4.20
N SER A 176 23.95 9.55 2.94
CA SER A 176 23.38 10.84 2.55
C SER A 176 21.93 10.66 2.12
N PRO A 177 20.98 11.50 2.58
CA PRO A 177 19.59 11.38 2.17
C PRO A 177 19.39 11.59 0.66
N SER A 178 20.33 12.20 -0.06
CA SER A 178 20.24 12.40 -1.52
C SER A 178 20.98 11.34 -2.35
N SER A 179 21.49 10.29 -1.71
CA SER A 179 22.30 9.26 -2.38
C SER A 179 21.46 8.06 -2.86
N PRO A 180 21.85 7.38 -3.96
CA PRO A 180 21.28 6.10 -4.35
C PRO A 180 21.40 5.04 -3.24
N GLU A 181 22.52 5.02 -2.52
CA GLU A 181 22.75 4.07 -1.43
C GLU A 181 21.72 4.22 -0.30
N CYS A 182 21.21 5.44 -0.09
CA CYS A 182 20.13 5.70 0.86
C CYS A 182 18.79 5.12 0.39
N MET A 183 18.48 5.25 -0.90
CA MET A 183 17.33 4.58 -1.51
C MET A 183 17.44 3.07 -1.37
N ASP A 184 18.60 2.51 -1.66
CA ASP A 184 18.81 1.06 -1.64
C ASP A 184 18.72 0.48 -0.23
N ARG A 185 19.26 1.18 0.78
CA ARG A 185 19.22 0.70 2.17
C ARG A 185 17.91 0.97 2.89
N LEU A 186 17.36 2.17 2.74
CA LEU A 186 16.25 2.65 3.56
C LEU A 186 14.95 2.82 2.78
N GLY A 187 14.98 2.71 1.44
CA GLY A 187 13.84 3.03 0.60
C GLY A 187 13.49 4.51 0.58
N VAL A 188 14.43 5.38 0.97
CA VAL A 188 14.23 6.83 1.06
C VAL A 188 15.38 7.52 0.36
N SER A 189 15.05 8.41 -0.58
CA SER A 189 15.99 9.39 -1.10
C SER A 189 15.28 10.73 -1.29
N LEU A 190 15.85 11.79 -0.72
CA LEU A 190 15.53 13.17 -1.02
C LEU A 190 16.23 13.56 -2.32
N ALA A 191 15.94 12.81 -3.39
CA ALA A 191 16.46 13.08 -4.71
C ALA A 191 15.85 14.39 -5.21
N HIS A 192 16.66 15.44 -5.27
CA HIS A 192 16.34 16.64 -6.03
C HIS A 192 16.98 16.50 -7.40
N LEU A 193 16.16 16.37 -8.45
CA LEU A 193 16.62 16.32 -9.82
C LEU A 193 16.25 17.64 -10.51
N GLU A 194 17.23 18.50 -10.75
CA GLU A 194 17.04 19.63 -11.67
C GLU A 194 16.83 19.08 -13.08
N SER A 195 15.59 19.09 -13.55
CA SER A 195 15.25 18.57 -14.87
C SER A 195 15.21 19.71 -15.90
N LYS A 196 15.81 19.44 -17.07
CA LYS A 196 15.61 20.27 -18.27
C LYS A 196 14.31 19.94 -19.01
N CYS A 197 13.58 18.91 -18.58
CA CYS A 197 12.26 18.54 -19.11
C CYS A 197 11.26 19.63 -18.76
N ARG A 198 10.67 20.25 -19.78
CA ARG A 198 9.69 21.33 -19.62
C ARG A 198 8.26 20.80 -19.63
N ASN A 199 8.00 19.67 -20.29
CA ASN A 199 6.68 19.07 -20.38
C ASN A 199 6.71 17.55 -20.14
N PHE A 200 6.30 17.12 -18.93
CA PHE A 200 6.21 15.70 -18.57
C PHE A 200 5.11 14.92 -19.32
N TYR A 201 4.22 15.60 -20.05
CA TYR A 201 3.21 14.96 -20.89
C TYR A 201 3.69 14.75 -22.33
N ASP A 202 4.84 15.31 -22.72
CA ASP A 202 5.48 15.00 -23.99
C ASP A 202 6.40 13.79 -23.82
N ALA A 203 5.92 12.62 -24.22
CA ALA A 203 6.66 11.37 -24.11
C ALA A 203 8.04 11.43 -24.80
N ALA A 204 8.15 12.15 -25.93
CA ALA A 204 9.42 12.27 -26.66
C ALA A 204 10.41 13.19 -25.94
N GLU A 205 9.93 14.25 -25.27
CA GLU A 205 10.78 15.07 -24.40
C GLU A 205 11.25 14.27 -23.18
N VAL A 206 10.34 13.53 -22.54
CA VAL A 206 10.65 12.68 -21.38
C VAL A 206 11.69 11.63 -21.73
N GLU A 207 11.51 10.92 -22.85
CA GLU A 207 12.47 9.93 -23.35
C GLU A 207 13.85 10.56 -23.57
N ARG A 208 13.91 11.65 -24.35
CA ARG A 208 15.16 12.36 -24.64
C ARG A 208 15.89 12.90 -23.40
N VAL A 209 15.16 13.34 -22.38
CA VAL A 209 15.77 13.97 -21.18
C VAL A 209 16.19 12.93 -20.14
N PHE A 210 15.40 11.88 -19.92
CA PHE A 210 15.62 10.93 -18.83
C PHE A 210 16.17 9.57 -19.26
N TYR A 211 16.07 9.21 -20.54
CA TYR A 211 16.53 7.92 -21.09
C TYR A 211 17.39 8.15 -22.35
N PRO A 212 18.56 8.80 -22.22
CA PRO A 212 19.41 9.14 -23.36
C PRO A 212 20.20 7.94 -23.95
N GLU A 213 20.19 6.78 -23.29
CA GLU A 213 20.81 5.52 -23.75
C GLU A 213 20.17 4.92 -25.01
#